data_AF-A0A3N5P8W3-F1
#
_entry.id   AF-A0A3N5P8W3-F1
#
_cell.length_a   1.000
_cell.length_b   1.000
_cell.length_c   1.000
_cell.angle_alpha   90.00
_cell.angle_beta   90.00
_cell.angle_gamma   90.00
#
_symmetry.space_group_name_H-M   'P 1'
#
loop_
_entity.id
_entity.type
_entity.pdbx_description
1 polymer ?
#
loop_
_entity_poly.entity_id
_entity_poly.type
_entity_poly.pdbx_seq_one_letter_code
_entity_poly.pdbx_strand_id
1 'polypeptide(L)'
;MDEKAVEQTNDVKPEVKTTPTPEQQMSTLQAELKAKESEVQKANASIQGLRGSLQEKDKLIKEQTSLRDEISSLRESQKILAAMLAEKDGLTDEVNPEKKSSLLKKFDEIEVKQKQKEEEAKRKESQDKLIETVSSYQKKVEALGLKEGDDAYDEIRELVVKGLYKTADIRIKKIEKEKSVVDAKPNEELETLKKQLAEKDAELKKFKGGGLESETGKPAGQTKNFADIERDYIGGKVSFKDYAEARQKQGL
;
A
#
# COMPACT_ATOMS: atom_id res chain seq x y z
N MET A 1 -64.22 10.22 -48.24
CA MET A 1 -63.06 10.65 -49.03
C MET A 1 -62.61 11.99 -48.49
N ASP A 2 -61.45 12.18 -47.88
CA ASP A 2 -60.49 11.29 -47.23
C ASP A 2 -59.72 12.17 -46.24
N GLU A 3 -59.32 11.55 -45.13
CA GLU A 3 -58.43 12.10 -44.12
C GLU A 3 -57.06 12.41 -44.72
N LYS A 4 -56.40 13.50 -44.29
CA LYS A 4 -54.95 13.48 -44.04
C LYS A 4 -54.60 14.29 -42.80
N ALA A 5 -54.16 13.55 -41.80
CA ALA A 5 -53.51 14.02 -40.59
C ALA A 5 -52.21 14.76 -40.91
N VAL A 6 -51.96 15.84 -40.19
CA VAL A 6 -50.65 16.51 -40.12
C VAL A 6 -49.92 15.94 -38.91
N GLU A 7 -49.00 15.03 -39.19
CA GLU A 7 -48.03 14.51 -38.23
C GLU A 7 -46.81 15.45 -38.25
N GLN A 8 -46.64 16.27 -37.21
CA GLN A 8 -45.38 17.00 -36.98
C GLN A 8 -44.51 16.15 -36.06
N THR A 9 -43.52 15.51 -36.66
CA THR A 9 -42.46 14.76 -35.98
C THR A 9 -41.39 15.70 -35.44
N ASN A 10 -40.99 15.43 -34.20
CA ASN A 10 -39.92 16.11 -33.47
C ASN A 10 -38.57 16.00 -34.19
N ASP A 11 -37.92 17.14 -34.40
CA ASP A 11 -36.51 17.24 -34.73
C ASP A 11 -35.65 16.79 -33.52
N VAL A 12 -35.09 15.59 -33.59
CA VAL A 12 -33.99 15.16 -32.72
C VAL A 12 -32.73 15.06 -33.57
N LYS A 13 -31.88 16.09 -33.43
CA LYS A 13 -30.51 16.10 -33.97
C LYS A 13 -29.68 15.02 -33.26
N PRO A 14 -29.12 14.01 -33.97
CA PRO A 14 -28.31 12.99 -33.32
C PRO A 14 -26.91 13.55 -33.00
N GLU A 15 -26.50 13.44 -31.73
CA GLU A 15 -25.10 13.60 -31.31
C GLU A 15 -24.25 12.51 -31.95
N VAL A 16 -23.35 12.92 -32.84
CA VAL A 16 -22.33 12.04 -33.42
C VAL A 16 -21.26 11.80 -32.36
N LYS A 17 -21.26 10.61 -31.76
CA LYS A 17 -20.07 10.06 -31.10
C LYS A 17 -19.02 9.84 -32.18
N THR A 18 -18.08 10.76 -32.33
CA THR A 18 -16.99 10.65 -33.31
C THR A 18 -16.06 9.50 -32.93
N THR A 19 -16.22 8.37 -33.60
CA THR A 19 -15.22 7.31 -33.63
C THR A 19 -13.93 7.86 -34.25
N PRO A 20 -12.75 7.69 -33.61
CA PRO A 20 -11.50 8.23 -34.12
C PRO A 20 -11.21 7.66 -35.51
N THR A 21 -10.74 8.52 -36.42
CA THR A 21 -10.44 8.10 -37.79
C THR A 21 -9.22 7.16 -37.81
N PRO A 22 -9.08 6.30 -38.84
CA PRO A 22 -7.93 5.39 -38.97
C PRO A 22 -6.58 6.12 -38.90
N GLU A 23 -6.50 7.36 -39.39
CA GLU A 23 -5.31 8.21 -39.33
C GLU A 23 -5.00 8.68 -37.89
N GLN A 24 -6.03 9.01 -37.10
CA GLN A 24 -5.88 9.34 -35.67
C GLN A 24 -5.44 8.12 -34.87
N GLN A 25 -5.99 6.94 -35.18
CA GLN A 25 -5.57 5.67 -34.56
C GLN A 25 -4.11 5.34 -34.90
N MET A 26 -3.69 5.50 -36.16
CA MET A 26 -2.31 5.23 -36.57
C MET A 26 -1.30 6.19 -35.92
N SER A 27 -1.65 7.48 -35.81
CA SER A 27 -0.85 8.49 -35.11
C SER A 27 -0.69 8.16 -33.63
N THR A 28 -1.78 7.73 -32.98
CA THR A 28 -1.77 7.33 -31.56
C THR A 28 -0.89 6.08 -31.35
N LEU A 29 -1.03 5.06 -32.21
CA LEU A 29 -0.20 3.86 -32.16
C LEU A 29 1.29 4.16 -32.40
N GLN A 30 1.63 5.09 -33.30
CA GLN A 30 3.03 5.52 -33.47
C GLN A 30 3.58 6.26 -32.26
N ALA A 31 2.77 7.10 -31.60
CA ALA A 31 3.16 7.77 -30.37
C ALA A 31 3.39 6.76 -29.22
N GLU A 32 2.50 5.77 -29.08
CA GLU A 32 2.62 4.69 -28.12
C GLU A 32 3.86 3.83 -28.38
N LEU A 33 4.13 3.50 -29.65
CA LEU A 33 5.30 2.69 -30.03
C LEU A 33 6.60 3.42 -29.71
N LYS A 34 6.69 4.72 -30.02
CA LYS A 34 7.85 5.55 -29.62
C LYS A 34 8.00 5.67 -28.10
N ALA A 35 6.89 5.80 -27.37
CA ALA A 35 6.92 5.83 -25.91
C ALA A 35 7.45 4.50 -25.34
N LYS A 36 6.99 3.37 -25.89
CA LYS A 36 7.46 2.04 -25.50
C LYS A 36 8.91 1.79 -25.86
N GLU A 37 9.38 2.21 -27.03
CA GLU A 37 10.80 2.15 -27.39
C GLU A 37 11.66 2.95 -26.41
N SER A 38 11.21 4.15 -26.00
CA SER A 38 11.90 4.95 -24.99
C SER A 38 11.94 4.26 -23.62
N GLU A 39 10.84 3.65 -23.19
CA GLU A 39 10.80 2.85 -21.95
C GLU A 39 11.77 1.67 -22.00
N VAL A 40 11.82 0.94 -23.11
CA VAL A 40 12.73 -0.20 -23.30
C VAL A 40 14.19 0.26 -23.29
N GLN A 41 14.51 1.38 -23.94
CA GLN A 41 15.87 1.93 -23.91
C GLN A 41 16.29 2.35 -22.51
N LYS A 42 15.40 3.03 -21.75
CA LYS A 42 15.65 3.40 -20.35
C LYS A 42 15.84 2.17 -19.46
N ALA A 43 15.00 1.14 -19.64
CA ALA A 43 15.12 -0.11 -18.91
C ALA A 43 16.46 -0.82 -19.22
N ASN A 44 16.87 -0.88 -20.49
CA ASN A 44 18.15 -1.45 -20.89
C ASN A 44 19.34 -0.70 -20.30
N ALA A 45 19.33 0.64 -20.33
CA ALA A 45 20.35 1.46 -19.70
C ALA A 45 20.42 1.20 -18.18
N SER A 46 19.26 1.09 -17.52
CA SER A 46 19.19 0.74 -16.10
C SER A 46 19.76 -0.65 -15.82
N ILE A 47 19.47 -1.65 -16.66
CA ILE A 47 20.01 -3.02 -16.51
C ILE A 47 21.53 -3.01 -16.66
N GLN A 48 22.07 -2.25 -17.61
CA GLN A 48 23.53 -2.12 -17.78
C GLN A 48 24.17 -1.46 -16.56
N GLY A 49 23.57 -0.40 -16.02
CA GLY A 49 24.04 0.23 -14.78
C GLY A 49 24.02 -0.73 -13.58
N LEU A 50 22.94 -1.51 -13.43
CA LEU A 50 22.84 -2.52 -12.38
C LEU A 50 23.89 -3.63 -12.54
N ARG A 51 24.16 -4.10 -13.76
CA ARG A 51 25.23 -5.08 -14.04
C ARG A 51 26.61 -4.54 -13.66
N GLY A 52 26.91 -3.27 -13.96
CA GLY A 52 28.16 -2.63 -13.55
C GLY A 52 28.31 -2.58 -12.03
N SER A 53 27.26 -2.17 -11.32
CA SER A 53 27.25 -2.15 -9.85
C SER A 53 27.42 -3.54 -9.24
N LEU A 54 26.85 -4.58 -9.87
CA LEU A 54 26.98 -5.96 -9.41
C LEU A 54 28.41 -6.47 -9.56
N GLN A 55 29.08 -6.17 -10.67
CA GLN A 55 30.49 -6.49 -10.88
C GLN A 55 31.41 -5.77 -9.88
N GLU A 56 31.12 -4.51 -9.56
CA GLU A 56 31.89 -3.75 -8.58
C GLU A 56 31.72 -4.34 -7.16
N LYS A 57 30.51 -4.73 -6.79
CA LYS A 57 30.25 -5.44 -5.53
C LYS A 57 30.96 -6.79 -5.46
N ASP A 58 30.96 -7.56 -6.55
CA ASP A 58 31.70 -8.83 -6.62
C ASP A 58 33.20 -8.63 -6.44
N LYS A 59 33.76 -7.56 -7.01
CA LYS A 59 35.17 -7.18 -6.81
C LYS A 59 35.44 -6.85 -5.34
N LEU A 60 34.61 -6.02 -4.71
CA LEU A 60 34.74 -5.66 -3.29
C LEU A 60 34.64 -6.88 -2.37
N ILE A 61 33.76 -7.83 -2.67
CA ILE A 61 33.64 -9.09 -1.89
C ILE A 61 34.93 -9.92 -1.99
N LYS A 62 35.53 -9.99 -3.18
CA LYS A 62 36.82 -10.69 -3.37
C LYS A 62 37.94 -10.01 -2.60
N GLU A 63 38.03 -8.68 -2.66
CA GLU A 63 39.01 -7.90 -1.88
C GLU A 63 38.81 -8.11 -0.38
N GLN A 64 37.56 -8.08 0.10
CA GLN A 64 37.23 -8.34 1.51
C GLN A 64 37.62 -9.76 1.93
N THR A 65 37.44 -10.76 1.07
CA THR A 65 37.85 -12.14 1.32
C THR A 65 39.37 -12.24 1.42
N SER A 66 40.10 -11.63 0.49
CA SER A 66 41.57 -11.57 0.51
C SER A 66 42.11 -10.94 1.80
N LEU A 67 41.54 -9.80 2.20
CA LEU A 67 41.91 -9.12 3.45
C LEU A 67 41.62 -10.00 4.68
N ARG A 68 40.54 -10.78 4.65
CA ARG A 68 40.21 -11.71 5.74
C ARG A 68 41.24 -12.83 5.85
N ASP A 69 41.70 -13.37 4.73
CA ASP A 69 42.73 -14.40 4.68
C ASP A 69 44.08 -13.85 5.15
N GLU A 70 44.45 -12.62 4.75
CA GLU A 70 45.64 -11.92 5.24
C GLU A 70 45.60 -11.69 6.76
N ILE A 71 44.45 -11.24 7.30
CA ILE A 71 44.27 -11.08 8.75
C ILE A 71 44.40 -12.43 9.47
N SER A 72 43.87 -13.50 8.90
CA SER A 72 44.01 -14.85 9.46
C SER A 72 45.48 -15.29 9.51
N SER A 73 46.20 -15.10 8.41
CA SER A 73 47.63 -15.41 8.32
C SER A 73 48.49 -14.57 9.28
N LEU A 74 48.18 -13.28 9.44
CA LEU A 74 48.82 -12.40 10.41
C LEU A 74 48.55 -12.84 11.86
N ARG A 75 47.31 -13.25 12.18
CA ARG A 75 46.96 -13.79 13.49
C ARG A 75 47.73 -15.08 13.79
N GLU A 76 47.86 -15.97 12.81
CA GLU A 76 48.65 -17.20 12.96
C GLU A 76 50.14 -16.90 13.16
N SER A 77 50.69 -15.97 12.38
CA SER A 77 52.07 -15.49 12.54
C SER A 77 52.30 -14.88 13.93
N GLN A 78 51.35 -14.11 14.46
CA GLN A 78 51.41 -13.58 15.83
C GLN A 78 51.37 -14.68 16.89
N LYS A 79 50.55 -15.73 16.71
CA LYS A 79 50.52 -16.89 17.61
C LYS A 79 51.87 -17.62 17.62
N ILE A 80 52.47 -17.81 16.44
CA ILE A 80 53.80 -18.44 16.30
C ILE A 80 54.88 -17.56 16.95
N LEU A 81 54.91 -16.25 16.67
CA LEU A 81 55.85 -15.30 17.28
C LEU A 81 55.72 -15.26 18.81
N ALA A 82 54.49 -15.27 19.34
CA ALA A 82 54.26 -15.33 20.78
C ALA A 82 54.76 -16.65 21.39
N ALA A 83 54.60 -17.78 20.70
CA ALA A 83 55.15 -19.07 21.12
C ALA A 83 56.70 -19.06 21.11
N MET A 84 57.32 -18.50 20.06
CA MET A 84 58.77 -18.40 19.94
C MET A 84 59.38 -17.43 20.95
N LEU A 85 58.73 -16.30 21.27
CA LEU A 85 59.16 -15.38 22.31
C LEU A 85 59.07 -16.02 23.71
N ALA A 86 58.01 -16.81 23.97
CA ALA A 86 57.90 -17.59 25.20
C ALA A 86 59.00 -18.66 25.34
N GLU A 87 59.52 -19.17 24.23
CA GLU A 87 60.68 -20.08 24.21
C GLU A 87 62.02 -19.33 24.32
N LYS A 88 62.15 -18.15 23.73
CA LYS A 88 63.40 -17.35 23.74
C LYS A 88 63.68 -16.67 25.08
N ASP A 89 62.65 -16.26 25.82
CA ASP A 89 62.79 -15.81 27.21
C ASP A 89 63.09 -16.98 28.18
N GLY A 90 63.14 -18.22 27.67
CA GLY A 90 63.52 -19.44 28.37
C GLY A 90 64.91 -19.96 28.03
N LEU A 91 65.89 -19.09 27.73
CA LEU A 91 67.30 -19.49 27.56
C LEU A 91 67.99 -19.98 28.85
N THR A 92 67.22 -20.26 29.90
CA THR A 92 67.61 -21.00 31.10
C THR A 92 66.52 -22.04 31.41
N ASP A 93 66.69 -23.24 30.85
CA ASP A 93 66.16 -24.59 31.15
C ASP A 93 64.80 -24.87 31.83
N GLU A 94 63.97 -23.89 32.19
CA GLU A 94 62.60 -24.14 32.66
C GLU A 94 61.65 -23.14 32.01
N VAL A 95 61.01 -23.56 30.92
CA VAL A 95 59.80 -22.90 30.41
C VAL A 95 58.77 -22.95 31.53
N ASN A 96 58.63 -21.86 32.31
CA ASN A 96 57.60 -21.80 33.35
C ASN A 96 56.22 -21.96 32.66
N PRO A 97 55.55 -23.12 32.83
CA PRO A 97 54.34 -23.45 32.09
C PRO A 97 53.19 -22.48 32.41
N GLU A 98 53.24 -21.81 33.56
CA GLU A 98 52.27 -20.80 33.97
C GLU A 98 52.33 -19.54 33.09
N LYS A 99 53.54 -19.11 32.66
CA LYS A 99 53.71 -17.93 31.80
C LYS A 99 53.20 -18.20 30.37
N LYS A 100 53.49 -19.38 29.82
CA LYS A 100 52.98 -19.81 28.50
C LYS A 100 51.45 -19.94 28.51
N SER A 101 50.88 -20.54 29.56
CA SER A 101 49.42 -20.63 29.75
C SER A 101 48.77 -19.25 29.88
N SER A 102 49.40 -18.33 30.61
CA SER A 102 48.89 -16.96 30.77
C SER A 102 48.87 -16.17 29.46
N LEU A 103 49.91 -16.27 28.64
CA LEU A 103 49.97 -15.59 27.34
C LEU A 103 48.95 -16.16 26.35
N LEU A 104 48.80 -17.49 26.28
CA LEU A 104 47.76 -18.13 25.47
C LEU A 104 46.35 -17.68 25.89
N LYS A 105 46.06 -17.68 27.20
CA LYS A 105 44.77 -17.19 27.73
C LYS A 105 44.52 -15.73 27.36
N LYS A 106 45.52 -14.85 27.46
CA LYS A 106 45.40 -13.45 27.04
C LYS A 106 45.10 -13.32 25.54
N PHE A 107 45.69 -14.18 24.71
CA PHE A 107 45.41 -14.18 23.27
C PHE A 107 43.97 -14.62 22.99
N ASP A 108 43.51 -15.69 23.65
CA ASP A 108 42.12 -16.16 23.54
C ASP A 108 41.12 -15.10 24.03
N GLU A 109 41.42 -14.41 25.13
CA GLU A 109 40.62 -13.29 25.63
C GLU A 109 40.54 -12.11 24.64
N ILE A 110 41.65 -11.78 23.98
CA ILE A 110 41.68 -10.75 22.92
C ILE A 110 40.84 -11.20 21.72
N GLU A 111 40.93 -12.47 21.32
CA GLU A 111 40.15 -13.02 20.22
C GLU A 111 38.64 -12.98 20.51
N VAL A 112 38.24 -13.35 21.73
CA VAL A 112 36.85 -13.24 22.20
C VAL A 112 36.38 -11.78 22.23
N LYS A 113 37.18 -10.86 22.78
CA LYS A 113 36.85 -9.42 22.80
C LYS A 113 36.71 -8.84 21.40
N GLN A 114 37.55 -9.24 20.44
CA GLN A 114 37.44 -8.81 19.04
C GLN A 114 36.15 -9.34 18.41
N LYS A 115 35.83 -10.63 18.58
CA LYS A 115 34.56 -11.20 18.07
C LYS A 115 33.34 -10.50 18.67
N GLN A 116 33.36 -10.20 19.97
CA GLN A 116 32.29 -9.44 20.62
C GLN A 116 32.13 -8.04 20.04
N LYS A 117 33.25 -7.31 19.84
CA LYS A 117 33.22 -5.98 19.19
C LYS A 117 32.70 -6.05 17.75
N GLU A 118 33.08 -7.07 16.98
CA GLU A 118 32.56 -7.26 15.62
C GLU A 118 31.06 -7.57 15.61
N GLU A 119 30.57 -8.40 16.53
CA GLU A 119 29.13 -8.68 16.68
C GLU A 119 28.35 -7.44 17.11
N GLU A 120 28.87 -6.67 18.06
CA GLU A 120 28.26 -5.42 18.50
C GLU A 120 28.20 -4.39 17.37
N ALA A 121 29.28 -4.26 16.59
CA ALA A 121 29.31 -3.40 15.41
C ALA A 121 28.29 -3.84 14.36
N LYS A 122 28.17 -5.14 14.07
CA LYS A 122 27.15 -5.67 13.14
C LYS A 122 25.73 -5.43 13.64
N ARG A 123 25.48 -5.59 14.95
CA ARG A 123 24.18 -5.28 15.55
C ARG A 123 23.86 -3.80 15.42
N LYS A 124 24.80 -2.92 15.72
CA LYS A 124 24.64 -1.47 15.57
C LYS A 124 24.36 -1.08 14.12
N GLU A 125 25.13 -1.60 13.17
CA GLU A 125 24.91 -1.36 11.74
C GLU A 125 23.52 -1.85 11.28
N SER A 126 23.06 -3.01 11.77
CA SER A 126 21.72 -3.51 11.47
C SER A 126 20.60 -2.64 12.06
N GLN A 127 20.82 -2.08 13.25
CA GLN A 127 19.89 -1.14 13.89
C GLN A 127 19.84 0.18 13.13
N ASP A 128 20.99 0.73 12.74
CA ASP A 128 21.08 1.97 11.96
C ASP A 128 20.35 1.82 10.60
N LYS A 129 20.54 0.68 9.91
CA LYS A 129 19.80 0.35 8.68
C LYS A 129 18.29 0.23 8.90
N LEU A 130 17.87 -0.37 10.01
CA LEU A 130 16.44 -0.46 10.34
C LEU A 130 15.86 0.93 10.62
N ILE A 131 16.56 1.78 11.36
CA ILE A 131 16.15 3.16 11.66
C ILE A 131 16.04 3.97 10.37
N GLU A 132 17.01 3.85 9.46
CA GLU A 132 16.98 4.51 8.15
C GLU A 132 15.77 4.04 7.33
N THR A 133 15.51 2.72 7.32
CA THR A 133 14.38 2.13 6.60
C THR A 133 13.06 2.63 7.17
N VAL A 134 12.87 2.57 8.49
CA VAL A 134 11.67 3.08 9.19
C VAL A 134 11.46 4.57 8.86
N SER A 135 12.52 5.38 8.94
CA SER A 135 12.46 6.82 8.61
C SER A 135 12.06 7.07 7.15
N SER A 136 12.52 6.23 6.22
CA SER A 136 12.14 6.34 4.80
C SER A 136 10.66 6.03 4.56
N TYR A 137 10.12 5.02 5.26
CA TYR A 137 8.71 4.66 5.19
C TYR A 137 7.83 5.70 5.87
N GLN A 138 8.25 6.22 7.02
CA GLN A 138 7.59 7.32 7.70
C GLN A 138 7.41 8.52 6.76
N LYS A 139 8.47 8.95 6.06
CA LYS A 139 8.37 10.03 5.06
C LYS A 139 7.38 9.73 3.94
N LYS A 140 7.34 8.48 3.45
CA LYS A 140 6.36 8.07 2.40
C LYS A 140 4.93 8.18 2.92
N VAL A 141 4.68 7.73 4.15
CA VAL A 141 3.34 7.75 4.76
C VAL A 141 2.92 9.19 5.09
N GLU A 142 3.83 10.02 5.60
CA GLU A 142 3.60 11.46 5.83
C GLU A 142 3.35 12.23 4.53
N ALA A 143 4.02 11.86 3.42
CA ALA A 143 3.74 12.43 2.10
C ALA A 143 2.33 12.09 1.59
N LEU A 144 1.76 10.97 2.06
CA LEU A 144 0.36 10.64 1.86
C LEU A 144 -0.56 11.38 2.84
N GLY A 145 -0.07 12.30 3.67
CA GLY A 145 -0.86 13.09 4.59
C GLY A 145 -1.41 12.31 5.80
N LEU A 146 -0.86 11.13 6.08
CA LEU A 146 -1.13 10.36 7.30
C LEU A 146 -0.17 10.81 8.41
N LYS A 147 -0.63 10.83 9.65
CA LYS A 147 0.15 11.26 10.82
C LYS A 147 0.21 10.16 11.89
N GLU A 148 1.15 10.29 12.82
CA GLU A 148 1.16 9.47 14.04
C GLU A 148 -0.19 9.58 14.76
N GLY A 149 -0.80 8.42 15.04
CA GLY A 149 -2.15 8.31 15.60
C GLY A 149 -3.25 7.92 14.58
N ASP A 150 -2.96 7.95 13.28
CA ASP A 150 -3.84 7.32 12.29
C ASP A 150 -3.63 5.81 12.30
N ASP A 151 -4.70 5.00 12.37
CA ASP A 151 -4.60 3.53 12.38
C ASP A 151 -3.75 3.00 11.21
N ALA A 152 -3.92 3.60 10.03
CA ALA A 152 -3.17 3.24 8.83
C ALA A 152 -1.67 3.59 8.93
N TYR A 153 -1.31 4.65 9.65
CA TYR A 153 0.08 5.02 9.91
C TYR A 153 0.75 3.99 10.82
N ASP A 154 0.09 3.65 11.93
CA ASP A 154 0.62 2.74 12.93
C ASP A 154 0.75 1.31 12.38
N GLU A 155 -0.24 0.85 11.60
CA GLU A 155 -0.17 -0.42 10.86
C GLU A 155 1.08 -0.49 9.96
N ILE A 156 1.34 0.56 9.18
CA ILE A 156 2.49 0.59 8.26
C ILE A 156 3.80 0.63 9.05
N ARG A 157 3.88 1.43 10.11
CA ARG A 157 5.06 1.50 10.97
C ARG A 157 5.38 0.15 11.60
N GLU A 158 4.37 -0.54 12.13
CA GLU A 158 4.55 -1.86 12.75
C GLU A 158 5.02 -2.90 11.73
N LEU A 159 4.46 -2.90 10.52
CA LEU A 159 4.90 -3.78 9.44
C LEU A 159 6.37 -3.55 9.08
N VAL A 160 6.83 -2.30 9.03
CA VAL A 160 8.21 -1.96 8.71
C VAL A 160 9.16 -2.37 9.84
N VAL A 161 8.79 -2.13 11.11
CA VAL A 161 9.57 -2.57 12.28
C VAL A 161 9.68 -4.10 12.34
N LYS A 162 8.63 -4.83 11.94
CA LYS A 162 8.63 -6.30 11.83
C LYS A 162 9.36 -6.83 10.59
N GLY A 163 9.88 -5.96 9.72
CA GLY A 163 10.58 -6.35 8.48
C GLY A 163 9.66 -6.80 7.34
N LEU A 164 8.35 -6.58 7.44
CA LEU A 164 7.35 -6.94 6.43
C LEU A 164 7.19 -5.84 5.37
N TYR A 165 8.30 -5.43 4.75
CA TYR A 165 8.37 -4.29 3.83
C TYR A 165 7.44 -4.41 2.62
N LYS A 166 7.29 -5.62 2.06
CA LYS A 166 6.37 -5.87 0.92
C LYS A 166 4.93 -5.59 1.29
N THR A 167 4.51 -5.99 2.49
CA THR A 167 3.15 -5.77 2.98
C THR A 167 2.93 -4.28 3.27
N ALA A 168 3.92 -3.60 3.84
CA ALA A 168 3.90 -2.16 4.04
C ALA A 168 3.75 -1.39 2.71
N ASP A 169 4.51 -1.77 1.66
CA ASP A 169 4.40 -1.18 0.32
C ASP A 169 3.02 -1.40 -0.31
N ILE A 170 2.44 -2.59 -0.15
CA ILE A 170 1.08 -2.88 -0.64
C ILE A 170 0.06 -1.98 0.06
N ARG A 171 0.20 -1.77 1.38
CA ARG A 171 -0.70 -0.92 2.17
C ARG A 171 -0.58 0.55 1.75
N ILE A 172 0.64 1.06 1.61
CA ILE A 172 0.94 2.40 1.08
C ILE A 172 0.27 2.59 -0.29
N LYS A 173 0.48 1.66 -1.23
CA LYS A 173 -0.14 1.74 -2.58
C LYS A 173 -1.66 1.70 -2.55
N LYS A 174 -2.25 0.98 -1.59
CA LYS A 174 -3.70 0.95 -1.43
C LYS A 174 -4.23 2.31 -0.98
N ILE A 175 -3.57 2.94 -0.02
CA ILE A 175 -3.90 4.30 0.46
C ILE A 175 -3.69 5.34 -0.64
N GLU A 176 -2.61 5.24 -1.42
CA GLU A 176 -2.38 6.09 -2.60
C GLU A 176 -3.54 6.01 -3.59
N LYS A 177 -4.01 4.79 -3.90
CA LYS A 177 -5.16 4.60 -4.79
C LYS A 177 -6.43 5.20 -4.20
N GLU A 178 -6.70 4.94 -2.94
CA GLU A 178 -7.87 5.48 -2.23
C GLU A 178 -7.87 7.01 -2.24
N LYS A 179 -6.72 7.66 -2.02
CA LYS A 179 -6.58 9.12 -2.13
C LYS A 179 -6.72 9.64 -3.56
N SER A 180 -6.13 8.98 -4.56
CA SER A 180 -6.29 9.39 -5.97
C SER A 180 -7.73 9.31 -6.47
N VAL A 181 -8.56 8.44 -5.88
CA VAL A 181 -9.99 8.32 -6.19
C VAL A 181 -10.80 9.42 -5.49
N VAL A 182 -10.36 9.90 -4.33
CA VAL A 182 -11.01 10.98 -3.58
C VAL A 182 -10.62 12.38 -4.10
N ASP A 183 -9.38 12.57 -4.58
CA ASP A 183 -8.91 13.82 -5.17
C ASP A 183 -9.31 13.98 -6.66
N ALA A 184 -9.86 12.93 -7.27
CA ALA A 184 -10.59 13.06 -8.53
C ALA A 184 -11.89 13.83 -8.24
N LYS A 185 -11.93 15.11 -8.65
CA LYS A 185 -13.09 16.02 -8.55
C LYS A 185 -14.41 15.25 -8.74
N PRO A 186 -15.49 15.58 -7.98
CA PRO A 186 -16.78 14.95 -8.18
C PRO A 186 -17.15 15.07 -9.65
N ASN A 187 -17.28 13.91 -10.29
CA ASN A 187 -17.51 13.78 -11.72
C ASN A 187 -18.65 14.74 -12.10
N GLU A 188 -18.42 15.73 -12.97
CA GLU A 188 -19.46 16.67 -13.41
C GLU A 188 -20.69 15.89 -13.95
N GLU A 189 -20.46 14.67 -14.44
CA GLU A 189 -21.50 13.70 -14.81
C GLU A 189 -22.43 13.28 -13.65
N LEU A 190 -21.94 13.18 -12.41
CA LEU A 190 -22.75 12.82 -11.25
C LEU A 190 -23.63 13.99 -10.78
N GLU A 191 -23.16 15.23 -10.90
CA GLU A 191 -23.98 16.41 -10.65
C GLU A 191 -25.00 16.65 -11.77
N THR A 192 -24.63 16.43 -13.03
CA THR A 192 -25.58 16.52 -14.16
C THR A 192 -26.63 15.43 -14.09
N LEU A 193 -26.26 14.18 -13.73
CA LEU A 193 -27.22 13.10 -13.49
C LEU A 193 -28.16 13.40 -12.32
N LYS A 194 -27.65 13.98 -11.22
CA LYS A 194 -28.51 14.40 -10.09
C LYS A 194 -29.48 15.51 -10.48
N LYS A 195 -29.03 16.49 -11.29
CA LYS A 195 -29.91 17.53 -11.84
C LYS A 195 -30.96 16.94 -12.77
N GLN A 196 -30.59 16.03 -13.67
CA GLN A 196 -31.51 15.37 -14.58
C GLN A 196 -32.54 14.50 -13.84
N LEU A 197 -32.14 13.81 -12.76
CA LEU A 197 -33.06 13.03 -11.93
C LEU A 197 -34.05 13.94 -11.18
N ALA A 198 -33.57 15.06 -10.62
CA ALA A 198 -34.41 16.04 -9.94
C ALA A 198 -35.38 16.74 -10.90
N GLU A 199 -34.95 17.02 -12.13
CA GLU A 199 -35.77 17.61 -13.19
C GLU A 199 -36.83 16.63 -13.69
N LYS A 200 -36.46 15.35 -13.88
CA LYS A 200 -37.40 14.25 -14.18
C LYS A 200 -38.43 14.06 -13.07
N ASP A 201 -38.04 14.10 -11.80
CA ASP A 201 -38.98 13.99 -10.67
C ASP A 201 -39.92 15.20 -10.57
N ALA A 202 -39.44 16.40 -10.90
CA ALA A 202 -40.26 17.59 -10.97
C ALA A 202 -41.25 17.54 -12.16
N GLU A 203 -40.81 17.06 -13.32
CA GLU A 203 -41.69 16.78 -14.46
C GLU A 203 -42.73 15.71 -14.14
N LEU A 204 -42.33 14.63 -13.45
CA LEU A 204 -43.25 13.57 -13.04
C LEU A 204 -44.31 14.08 -12.04
N LYS A 205 -43.94 15.01 -11.15
CA LYS A 205 -44.90 15.69 -10.26
C LYS A 205 -45.83 16.64 -11.01
N LYS A 206 -45.35 17.35 -12.02
CA LYS A 206 -46.20 18.18 -12.89
C LYS A 206 -47.15 17.34 -13.74
N PHE A 207 -46.70 16.18 -14.23
CA PHE A 207 -47.51 15.24 -14.99
C PHE A 207 -48.55 14.52 -14.10
N LYS A 208 -48.19 14.18 -12.86
CA LYS A 208 -49.11 13.64 -11.84
C LYS A 208 -50.06 14.68 -11.24
N GLY A 209 -49.76 15.98 -11.37
CA GLY A 209 -50.62 17.06 -10.90
C GLY A 209 -51.68 17.54 -11.91
N GLY A 210 -51.67 17.03 -13.14
CA GLY A 210 -52.59 17.44 -14.22
C GLY A 210 -53.67 16.42 -14.58
N GLY A 211 -53.70 15.25 -13.93
CA GLY A 211 -54.68 14.20 -14.22
C GLY A 211 -55.64 14.02 -13.06
N LEU A 212 -56.87 14.53 -13.23
CA LEU A 212 -58.11 14.20 -12.52
C LEU A 212 -57.99 13.95 -11.01
N GLU A 213 -58.62 14.82 -10.21
CA GLU A 213 -59.05 14.50 -8.86
C GLU A 213 -59.86 13.20 -8.89
N SER A 214 -59.18 12.09 -8.61
CA SER A 214 -59.86 10.84 -8.36
C SER A 214 -60.36 10.91 -6.93
N GLU A 215 -61.67 11.12 -6.79
CA GLU A 215 -62.43 10.63 -5.65
C GLU A 215 -62.14 9.12 -5.51
N THR A 216 -61.03 8.79 -4.88
CA THR A 216 -60.72 7.43 -4.47
C THR A 216 -61.20 7.33 -3.04
N GLY A 217 -62.43 6.80 -2.91
CA GLY A 217 -62.90 6.26 -1.66
C GLY A 217 -61.79 5.43 -1.03
N LYS A 218 -61.48 5.71 0.24
CA LYS A 218 -60.56 4.88 1.02
C LYS A 218 -61.02 3.44 0.89
N PRO A 219 -60.20 2.49 0.40
CA PRO A 219 -60.53 1.09 0.57
C PRO A 219 -60.53 0.82 2.08
N ALA A 220 -61.73 0.72 2.64
CA ALA A 220 -61.93 0.19 3.98
C ALA A 220 -61.38 -1.25 3.98
N GLY A 221 -60.31 -1.49 4.74
CA GLY A 221 -59.82 -2.84 4.99
C GLY A 221 -58.39 -3.18 4.56
N GLN A 222 -57.48 -2.22 4.39
CA GLN A 222 -56.06 -2.57 4.42
C GLN A 222 -55.58 -2.74 5.86
N THR A 223 -55.56 -3.98 6.35
CA THR A 223 -54.79 -4.34 7.54
C THR A 223 -53.32 -4.04 7.26
N LYS A 224 -52.72 -3.10 7.99
CA LYS A 224 -51.28 -2.81 7.91
C LYS A 224 -50.49 -4.10 8.13
N ASN A 225 -49.55 -4.41 7.25
CA ASN A 225 -48.62 -5.51 7.45
C ASN A 225 -47.73 -5.22 8.67
N PHE A 226 -47.33 -6.25 9.41
CA PHE A 226 -46.57 -6.08 10.66
C PHE A 226 -45.31 -5.24 10.50
N ALA A 227 -44.60 -5.36 9.37
CA ALA A 227 -43.42 -4.56 9.06
C ALA A 227 -43.70 -3.03 9.04
N ASP A 228 -44.90 -2.62 8.61
CA ASP A 228 -45.29 -1.21 8.63
C ASP A 228 -45.71 -0.75 10.03
N ILE A 229 -46.31 -1.64 10.83
CA ILE A 229 -46.64 -1.38 12.24
C ILE A 229 -45.35 -1.25 13.07
N GLU A 230 -44.35 -2.09 12.82
CA GLU A 230 -43.04 -2.02 13.46
C GLU A 230 -42.29 -0.74 13.11
N ARG A 231 -42.29 -0.35 11.82
CA ARG A 231 -41.72 0.92 11.39
C ARG A 231 -42.43 2.11 12.04
N ASP A 232 -43.75 2.06 12.15
CA ASP A 232 -44.54 3.12 12.79
C ASP A 232 -44.32 3.17 14.32
N TYR A 233 -44.10 2.03 14.99
CA TYR A 233 -43.73 1.98 16.41
C TYR A 233 -42.34 2.58 16.67
N ILE A 234 -41.33 2.19 15.87
CA ILE A 234 -39.97 2.78 15.95
C ILE A 234 -40.03 4.30 15.68
N GLY A 235 -40.91 4.72 14.75
CA GLY A 235 -41.15 6.13 14.45
C GLY A 235 -42.02 6.88 15.47
N GLY A 236 -42.43 6.23 16.57
CA GLY A 236 -43.24 6.83 17.65
C GLY A 236 -44.69 7.15 17.26
N LYS A 237 -45.17 6.64 16.12
CA LYS A 237 -46.51 6.93 15.57
C LYS A 237 -47.59 5.97 16.09
N VAL A 238 -47.19 4.86 16.71
CA VAL A 238 -48.08 3.83 17.26
C VAL A 238 -47.64 3.51 18.68
N SER A 239 -48.61 3.25 19.57
CA SER A 239 -48.31 2.94 20.97
C SER A 239 -47.76 1.52 21.13
N PHE A 240 -47.00 1.28 22.19
CA PHE A 240 -46.48 -0.07 22.49
C PHE A 240 -47.59 -1.11 22.63
N LYS A 241 -48.77 -0.72 23.15
CA LYS A 241 -49.91 -1.62 23.33
C LYS A 241 -50.44 -2.12 21.98
N ASP A 242 -50.55 -1.23 21.00
CA ASP A 242 -51.04 -1.57 19.66
C ASP A 242 -50.03 -2.42 18.88
N TYR A 243 -48.72 -2.18 19.06
CA TYR A 243 -47.65 -3.01 18.50
C TYR A 243 -47.65 -4.42 19.10
N ALA A 244 -47.84 -4.55 20.42
CA ALA A 244 -47.88 -5.84 21.10
C ALA A 244 -49.08 -6.70 20.69
N GLU A 245 -50.27 -6.09 20.54
CA GLU A 245 -51.46 -6.78 20.04
C GLU A 245 -51.31 -7.23 18.58
N ALA A 246 -50.68 -6.42 17.73
CA ALA A 246 -50.39 -6.78 16.34
C ALA A 246 -49.40 -7.96 16.24
N ARG A 247 -48.39 -7.99 17.14
CA ARG A 247 -47.39 -9.06 17.21
C ARG A 247 -48.02 -10.40 17.63
N GLN A 248 -48.87 -10.39 18.66
CA GLN A 248 -49.61 -11.58 19.08
C GLN A 248 -50.55 -12.12 18.00
N LYS A 249 -51.23 -11.25 17.24
CA LYS A 249 -52.11 -11.67 16.14
C LYS A 249 -51.36 -12.31 14.97
N GLN A 250 -50.06 -12.02 14.81
CA GLN A 250 -49.21 -12.66 13.79
C GLN A 250 -48.46 -13.91 14.31
N GLY A 251 -48.63 -14.28 15.58
CA GLY A 251 -47.99 -15.46 16.17
C GLY A 251 -46.49 -15.30 16.46
N LEU A 252 -46.03 -14.07 16.69
CA LEU A 252 -44.62 -13.69 16.94
C LEU A 252 -44.36 -13.14 18.36
#